data_AF-A0A916N2N0-F1
#
_entry.id   AF-A0A916N2N0-F1
#
_cell.length_a   1.000
_cell.length_b   1.000
_cell.length_c   1.000
_cell.angle_alpha   90.00
_cell.angle_beta   90.00
_cell.angle_gamma   90.00
#
_symmetry.space_group_name_H-M   'P 1'
#
loop_
_entity.id
_entity.type
_entity.pdbx_description
1 polymer ?
#
loop_
_entity_poly.entity_id
_entity_poly.type
_entity_poly.pdbx_seq_one_letter_code
_entity_poly.pdbx_strand_id
1 'polypeptide(L)'
;MMLAFLAVLMFSLVNGAWLLCRLQSRHHSAWAGLGQPSITLKSGAAPRLALVKYIWSLRFRELDDLLLSISCWMAIAAEFSLVVLFLLLVLGAV
;
A
#
# COMPACT_ATOMS: atom_id res chain seq x y z
N MET A 1 -9.64 10.37 -17.25
CA MET A 1 -9.66 10.12 -15.79
C MET A 1 -9.80 8.64 -15.42
N MET A 2 -10.75 7.89 -15.98
CA MET A 2 -10.93 6.45 -15.68
C MET A 2 -9.64 5.61 -15.89
N LEU A 3 -8.94 5.82 -17.01
CA LEU A 3 -7.64 5.15 -17.27
C LEU A 3 -6.56 5.53 -16.25
N ALA A 4 -6.51 6.80 -15.82
CA ALA A 4 -5.58 7.24 -14.78
C ALA A 4 -5.91 6.61 -13.43
N PHE A 5 -7.20 6.53 -13.08
CA PHE A 5 -7.67 5.85 -11.87
C PHE A 5 -7.28 4.35 -11.88
N LEU A 6 -7.54 3.64 -12.99
CA LEU A 6 -7.14 2.25 -13.16
C LEU A 6 -5.62 2.06 -13.09
N ALA A 7 -4.84 2.94 -13.71
CA ALA A 7 -3.38 2.88 -13.67
C ALA A 7 -2.85 3.03 -12.24
N VAL A 8 -3.34 4.02 -11.50
CA VAL A 8 -2.94 4.25 -10.09
C VAL A 8 -3.43 3.10 -9.20
N LEU A 9 -4.61 2.54 -9.46
CA LEU A 9 -5.15 1.41 -8.71
C LEU A 9 -4.29 0.16 -8.91
N MET A 10 -3.93 -0.17 -10.15
CA MET A 10 -3.05 -1.29 -10.47
C MET A 10 -1.67 -1.10 -9.83
N PHE A 11 -1.10 0.10 -9.91
CA PHE A 11 0.16 0.43 -9.26
C PHE A 11 0.07 0.24 -7.73
N SER A 12 -0.99 0.73 -7.09
CA SER A 12 -1.22 0.57 -5.64
C SER A 12 -1.29 -0.91 -5.23
N LEU A 13 -1.96 -1.75 -6.02
CA LEU A 13 -2.07 -3.19 -5.77
C LEU A 13 -0.73 -3.91 -5.92
N VAL A 14 0.01 -3.64 -7.00
CA VAL A 14 1.32 -4.26 -7.25
C VAL A 14 2.34 -3.82 -6.20
N ASN A 15 2.40 -2.52 -5.90
CA ASN A 15 3.29 -1.98 -4.87
C ASN A 15 2.94 -2.55 -3.48
N GLY A 16 1.65 -2.69 -3.16
CA GLY A 16 1.21 -3.32 -1.91
C GLY A 16 1.62 -4.78 -1.79
N ALA A 17 1.47 -5.57 -2.85
CA ALA A 17 1.93 -6.96 -2.88
C ALA A 17 3.46 -7.06 -2.71
N TRP A 18 4.21 -6.20 -3.39
CA TRP A 18 5.66 -6.14 -3.28
C TRP A 18 6.12 -5.76 -1.86
N LEU A 19 5.46 -4.79 -1.22
CA LEU A 19 5.74 -4.41 0.16
C LEU A 19 5.48 -5.56 1.14
N LEU A 20 4.37 -6.29 0.98
CA LEU A 20 4.09 -7.48 1.80
C LEU A 20 5.18 -8.55 1.64
N CYS A 21 5.57 -8.87 0.40
CA CYS A 21 6.66 -9.82 0.13
C CYS A 21 8.00 -9.37 0.70
N ARG A 22 8.31 -8.07 0.62
CA ARG A 22 9.56 -7.50 1.14
C ARG A 22 9.60 -7.49 2.66
N LEU A 23 8.49 -7.15 3.32
CA LEU A 23 8.36 -7.23 4.77
C LEU A 23 8.47 -8.68 5.26
N GLN A 24 7.82 -9.62 4.58
CA GLN A 24 7.91 -11.05 4.89
C GLN A 24 9.34 -11.59 4.77
N SER A 25 10.08 -11.18 3.73
CA SER A 25 11.42 -11.71 3.42
C SER A 25 12.58 -11.03 4.17
N ARG A 26 12.53 -9.72 4.37
CA ARG A 26 13.64 -8.95 4.96
C ARG A 26 13.38 -8.37 6.34
N HIS A 27 12.12 -8.16 6.72
CA HIS A 27 11.76 -7.45 7.95
C HIS A 27 10.72 -8.24 8.76
N HIS A 28 11.11 -9.44 9.20
CA HIS A 28 10.20 -10.39 9.86
C HIS A 28 9.56 -9.82 11.15
N SER A 29 10.24 -8.92 11.86
CA SER A 29 9.70 -8.23 13.03
C SER A 29 8.55 -7.27 12.67
N ALA A 30 8.69 -6.50 11.59
CA ALA A 30 7.64 -5.65 11.06
C ALA A 30 6.47 -6.46 10.49
N TRP A 31 6.77 -7.60 9.85
CA TRP A 31 5.79 -8.58 9.40
C TRP A 31 4.99 -9.22 10.55
N ALA A 32 5.66 -9.55 11.65
CA ALA A 32 5.00 -10.06 12.85
C ALA A 32 4.08 -8.99 13.48
N GLY A 33 4.52 -7.73 13.50
CA GLY A 33 3.71 -6.60 13.97
C GLY A 33 2.46 -6.31 13.13
N LEU A 34 2.43 -6.76 11.87
CA LEU A 34 1.27 -6.72 11.00
C LEU A 34 0.23 -7.82 11.29
N GLY A 35 0.52 -8.73 12.22
CA GLY A 35 -0.32 -9.90 12.51
C GLY A 35 -0.11 -11.05 11.52
N GLN A 36 1.04 -11.08 10.84
CA GLN A 36 1.40 -12.10 9.83
C GLN A 36 0.29 -12.35 8.79
N PRO A 37 -0.16 -11.32 8.05
CA PRO A 37 -1.23 -11.48 7.08
C PRO A 37 -0.76 -12.43 5.97
N SER A 38 -1.11 -13.71 6.03
CA SER A 38 -0.72 -14.64 4.97
C SER A 38 -1.34 -14.19 3.65
N ILE A 39 -0.54 -14.19 2.58
CA ILE A 39 -1.00 -13.90 1.21
C ILE A 39 -2.12 -14.89 0.79
N THR A 40 -2.25 -16.00 1.50
CA THR A 40 -3.29 -17.03 1.37
C THR A 40 -4.59 -16.75 2.15
N LEU A 41 -4.71 -15.65 2.90
CA LEU A 41 -5.97 -15.30 3.56
C LEU A 41 -7.04 -15.02 2.50
N LYS A 42 -8.08 -15.86 2.49
CA LYS A 42 -9.28 -15.80 1.63
C LYS A 42 -10.03 -14.45 1.63
N SER A 43 -9.62 -13.50 2.47
CA SER A 43 -10.14 -12.13 2.52
C SER A 43 -9.04 -11.16 2.09
N GLY A 44 -8.95 -10.88 0.79
CA GLY A 44 -7.93 -9.97 0.22
C GLY A 44 -7.95 -8.54 0.78
N ALA A 45 -8.98 -8.16 1.54
CA ALA A 45 -9.09 -6.86 2.20
C ALA A 45 -8.28 -6.76 3.51
N ALA A 46 -8.12 -7.86 4.26
CA ALA A 46 -7.44 -7.84 5.55
C ALA A 46 -5.92 -7.57 5.46
N PRO A 47 -5.15 -8.20 4.54
CA PRO A 47 -3.73 -7.90 4.34
C PRO A 47 -3.50 -6.45 3.92
N ARG A 48 -4.39 -5.94 3.05
CA ARG A 48 -4.31 -4.57 2.55
C ARG A 48 -4.55 -3.58 3.68
N LEU A 49 -5.59 -3.75 4.49
CA LEU A 49 -5.88 -2.85 5.60
C LEU A 49 -4.75 -2.82 6.64
N ALA A 50 -4.14 -3.98 6.95
CA ALA A 50 -2.99 -4.05 7.85
C ALA A 50 -1.78 -3.30 7.25
N LEU A 51 -1.51 -3.48 5.96
CA LEU A 51 -0.45 -2.79 5.25
C LEU A 51 -0.66 -1.27 5.24
N VAL A 52 -1.87 -0.80 4.94
CA VAL A 52 -2.22 0.63 4.98
C VAL A 52 -1.98 1.19 6.38
N LYS A 53 -2.49 0.52 7.44
CA LYS A 53 -2.23 0.94 8.82
C LYS A 53 -0.75 1.02 9.15
N TYR A 54 0.06 0.07 8.67
CA TYR A 54 1.50 0.07 8.87
C TYR A 54 2.20 1.21 8.13
N ILE A 55 1.86 1.44 6.87
CA ILE A 55 2.37 2.57 6.07
C ILE A 55 2.03 3.89 6.79
N TRP A 56 0.78 4.07 7.22
CA TRP A 56 0.36 5.28 7.93
C TRP A 56 0.96 5.41 9.33
N SER A 57 1.41 4.32 9.95
CA SER A 57 2.13 4.37 11.23
C SER A 57 3.56 4.93 11.13
N LEU A 58 4.08 5.10 9.91
CA LEU A 58 5.44 5.58 9.63
C LEU A 58 6.57 4.75 10.27
N ARG A 59 6.27 3.59 10.85
CA ARG A 59 7.26 2.68 11.46
C ARG A 59 8.29 2.16 10.47
N PHE A 60 8.00 2.19 9.17
CA PHE A 60 8.98 1.85 8.14
C PHE A 60 10.17 2.81 8.10
N ARG A 61 10.08 4.02 8.69
CA ARG A 61 11.21 4.97 8.77
C ARG A 61 12.29 4.51 9.75
N GLU A 62 11.94 3.65 10.70
CA GLU A 62 12.88 3.04 11.64
C GLU A 62 13.62 1.85 10.99
N LEU A 63 13.12 1.36 9.86
CA LEU A 63 13.81 0.36 9.06
C LEU A 63 14.78 1.09 8.14
N ASP A 64 16.07 0.80 8.29
CA ASP A 64 17.17 1.36 7.49
C ASP A 64 17.20 0.77 6.05
N ASP A 65 16.01 0.66 5.43
CA ASP A 65 15.77 0.15 4.09
C ASP A 65 15.17 1.26 3.22
N LEU A 66 16.04 1.96 2.50
CA LEU A 66 15.69 3.10 1.66
C LEU A 66 14.68 2.74 0.56
N LEU A 67 14.78 1.54 -0.01
CA LEU A 67 13.84 1.06 -1.03
C LEU A 67 12.45 0.78 -0.44
N LEU A 68 12.39 0.21 0.78
CA LEU A 68 11.11 0.03 1.48
C LEU A 68 10.47 1.39 1.78
N SER A 69 11.26 2.34 2.27
CA SER A 69 10.81 3.70 2.56
C SER A 69 10.25 4.40 1.32
N ILE A 70 10.96 4.36 0.19
CA ILE A 70 10.47 4.94 -1.08
C ILE A 70 9.16 4.27 -1.51
N SER A 71 9.08 2.94 -1.47
CA SER A 71 7.86 2.23 -1.84
C SER A 71 6.67 2.53 -0.92
N CYS A 72 6.90 2.73 0.38
CA CYS A 72 5.88 3.19 1.31
C CYS A 72 5.43 4.62 0.98
N TRP A 73 6.34 5.54 0.67
CA TRP A 73 5.99 6.89 0.22
C TRP A 73 5.20 6.88 -1.08
N MET A 74 5.59 6.05 -2.05
CA MET A 74 4.84 5.87 -3.29
C MET A 74 3.45 5.28 -3.03
N ALA A 75 3.30 4.38 -2.05
CA ALA A 75 1.99 3.86 -1.66
C ALA A 75 1.09 4.96 -1.08
N ILE A 76 1.63 5.82 -0.20
CA ILE A 76 0.90 6.98 0.33
C ILE A 76 0.45 7.92 -0.80
N ALA A 77 1.37 8.26 -1.71
CA ALA A 77 1.08 9.12 -2.85
C ALA A 77 0.01 8.51 -3.78
N ALA A 78 0.07 7.20 -4.03
CA ALA A 78 -0.92 6.47 -4.82
C ALA A 78 -2.30 6.44 -4.14
N GLU A 79 -2.37 6.21 -2.83
CA GLU A 79 -3.62 6.27 -2.07
C GLU A 79 -4.24 7.67 -2.13
N PHE A 80 -3.45 8.71 -1.90
CA PHE A 80 -3.91 10.09 -1.98
C PHE A 80 -4.42 10.42 -3.39
N SER A 81 -3.68 10.00 -4.42
CA SER A 81 -4.06 10.17 -5.82
C SER A 81 -5.36 9.43 -6.16
N LEU A 82 -5.59 8.22 -5.60
CA LEU A 82 -6.84 7.48 -5.78
C LEU A 82 -8.03 8.22 -5.17
N VAL A 83 -7.88 8.80 -3.98
CA VAL A 83 -8.94 9.59 -3.34
C VAL A 83 -9.27 10.82 -4.19
N VAL A 84 -8.27 11.56 -4.65
CA VAL A 84 -8.46 12.74 -5.52
C VAL A 84 -9.11 12.35 -6.84
N LEU A 85 -8.61 11.33 -7.53
CA LEU A 85 -9.17 10.85 -8.80
C LEU A 85 -10.61 10.33 -8.63
N PHE A 86 -10.90 9.66 -7.51
CA PHE A 86 -12.25 9.21 -7.18
C PHE A 86 -13.20 10.39 -6.96
N LEU A 87 -12.79 11.40 -6.19
CA LEU A 87 -13.59 12.61 -5.98
C LEU A 87 -13.87 13.34 -7.29
N LEU A 88 -12.85 13.50 -8.15
CA LEU A 88 -13.02 14.13 -9.46
C LEU A 88 -13.98 13.32 -10.36
N LEU A 89 -13.88 11.99 -10.35
CA LEU A 89 -14.81 11.09 -11.05
C LEU A 89 -16.25 11.22 -10.53
N VAL A 90 -16.45 11.29 -9.21
CA VAL A 90 -17.78 11.36 -8.57
C VAL A 90 -18.43 12.74 -8.75
N LEU A 91 -17.64 13.81 -8.62
CA LEU A 91 -18.10 15.19 -8.75
C LEU A 91 -18.29 15.61 -10.22
N GLY A 92 -17.93 14.75 -11.19
CA GLY A 92 -18.01 15.06 -12.62
C GLY A 92 -17.09 16.21 -13.04
N ALA A 93 -16.08 16.52 -12.23
CA ALA A 93 -15.08 17.53 -12.54
C ALA A 93 -14.10 16.93 -13.57
N VAL A 94 -14.33 17.28 -14.82
CA VAL A 94 -13.54 16.87 -16.00
C VAL A 94 -12.25 17.68 -16.08
#